data_AF-A0A0S6XMP5-F1
#
_entry.id   AF-A0A0S6XMP5-F1
#
_cell.length_a   1.000
_cell.length_b   1.000
_cell.length_c   1.000
_cell.angle_alpha   90.00
_cell.angle_beta   90.00
_cell.angle_gamma   90.00
#
_symmetry.space_group_name_H-M   'P 1'
#
loop_
_entity.id
_entity.type
_entity.pdbx_description
1 polymer ?
#
loop_
_entity_poly.entity_id
_entity_poly.type
_entity_poly.pdbx_seq_one_letter_code
_entity_poly.pdbx_strand_id
1 'polypeptide(L)'
;MAAIVDHVAYNELPSLHEANISRQADFVDDLISGPLRDVFLKHDVHRKFSLFLQHRHHNVDAGCAIVKVDGTAHLMDEKDMNDIVSFGNKIIPATWMASSSGISPMEFAVVPEQ
;
A
#
# COMPACT_ATOMS: atom_id res chain seq x y z
N MET A 1 5.04 -19.87 5.63
CA MET A 1 3.94 -19.13 6.31
C MET A 1 2.88 -18.74 5.27
N ALA A 2 1.61 -18.57 5.65
CA ALA A 2 0.51 -18.26 4.72
C ALA A 2 0.68 -16.87 4.07
N ALA A 3 0.15 -16.72 2.84
CA ALA A 3 0.27 -15.53 2.00
C ALA A 3 0.14 -14.22 2.81
N ILE A 4 1.23 -13.44 2.83
CA ILE A 4 1.36 -12.22 3.63
C ILE A 4 0.50 -11.09 3.02
N VAL A 5 0.32 -11.08 1.70
CA VAL A 5 -0.52 -10.13 0.96
C VAL A 5 -1.48 -10.90 0.04
N ASP A 6 -2.72 -10.43 -0.08
CA ASP A 6 -3.60 -10.80 -1.19
C ASP A 6 -3.05 -10.17 -2.48
N HIS A 7 -2.18 -10.91 -3.16
CA HIS A 7 -1.50 -10.44 -4.37
C HIS A 7 -2.47 -10.06 -5.50
N VAL A 8 -3.66 -10.66 -5.57
CA VAL A 8 -4.68 -10.30 -6.56
C VAL A 8 -5.22 -8.92 -6.24
N ALA A 9 -5.70 -8.72 -5.01
CA ALA A 9 -6.24 -7.43 -4.59
C ALA A 9 -5.18 -6.31 -4.65
N TYR A 10 -3.94 -6.60 -4.26
CA TYR A 10 -2.84 -5.63 -4.35
C TYR A 10 -2.56 -5.22 -5.80
N ASN A 11 -2.56 -6.18 -6.73
CA ASN A 11 -2.31 -5.91 -8.14
C ASN A 11 -3.48 -5.20 -8.86
N GLU A 12 -4.63 -5.01 -8.21
CA GLU A 12 -5.69 -4.13 -8.72
C GLU A 12 -5.47 -2.66 -8.35
N LEU A 13 -4.49 -2.36 -7.48
CA LEU A 13 -4.09 -0.98 -7.21
C LEU A 13 -3.59 -0.31 -8.50
N PRO A 14 -3.93 0.97 -8.73
CA PRO A 14 -3.42 1.70 -9.88
C PRO A 14 -1.90 1.82 -9.77
N SER A 15 -1.20 1.62 -10.88
CA SER A 15 0.20 1.99 -11.02
C SER A 15 0.33 3.49 -11.34
N LEU A 16 1.53 4.05 -11.15
CA LEU A 16 1.80 5.43 -11.56
C LEU A 16 1.62 5.65 -13.07
N HIS A 17 1.90 4.62 -13.88
CA HIS A 17 1.72 4.69 -15.32
C HIS A 17 0.23 4.81 -15.69
N GLU A 18 -0.61 3.95 -15.11
CA GLU A 18 -2.07 3.99 -15.27
C GLU A 18 -2.63 5.33 -14.77
N ALA A 19 -2.20 5.79 -13.59
CA ALA A 19 -2.61 7.07 -13.04
C ALA A 19 -2.22 8.25 -13.95
N ASN A 20 -1.03 8.22 -14.56
CA ASN A 20 -0.59 9.24 -15.50
C ASN A 20 -1.41 9.26 -16.79
N ILE A 21 -1.83 8.09 -17.29
CA ILE A 21 -2.74 8.00 -18.44
C ILE A 21 -4.10 8.59 -18.05
N SER A 22 -4.68 8.16 -16.93
CA SER A 22 -5.98 8.65 -16.47
C SER A 22 -5.99 10.16 -16.26
N ARG A 23 -4.89 10.72 -15.72
CA ARG A 23 -4.73 12.17 -15.52
C ARG A 23 -4.95 13.01 -16.78
N GLN A 24 -4.74 12.45 -17.97
CA GLN A 24 -4.89 13.20 -19.22
C GLN A 24 -6.35 13.47 -19.60
N ALA A 25 -7.32 12.85 -18.92
CA ALA A 25 -8.72 13.09 -19.19
C ALA A 25 -9.20 14.43 -18.60
N ASP A 26 -9.97 15.19 -19.40
CA ASP A 26 -10.37 16.58 -19.11
C ASP A 26 -11.06 16.78 -17.76
N PHE A 27 -11.75 15.77 -17.23
CA PHE A 27 -12.49 15.86 -15.98
C PHE A 27 -11.63 15.63 -14.72
N VAL A 28 -10.40 15.13 -14.86
CA VAL A 28 -9.62 14.66 -13.70
C VAL A 28 -9.12 15.81 -12.84
N ASP A 29 -8.72 16.92 -13.46
CA ASP A 29 -8.26 18.10 -12.71
C ASP A 29 -9.36 18.67 -11.81
N ASP A 30 -10.60 18.70 -12.30
CA ASP A 30 -11.77 19.12 -11.52
C ASP A 30 -12.09 18.14 -10.40
N LEU A 31 -11.98 16.83 -10.65
CA LEU A 31 -12.22 15.80 -9.63
C LEU A 31 -11.18 15.84 -8.51
N ILE A 32 -9.90 15.99 -8.85
CA ILE A 32 -8.80 16.09 -7.89
C ILE A 32 -8.91 17.39 -7.11
N SER A 33 -9.10 18.52 -7.79
CA SER A 33 -9.09 19.85 -7.16
C SER A 33 -10.38 20.17 -6.41
N GLY A 34 -11.47 19.48 -6.71
CA GLY A 34 -12.76 19.61 -6.04
C GLY A 34 -12.97 18.54 -4.96
N PRO A 35 -13.83 17.54 -5.20
CA PRO A 35 -14.33 16.66 -4.14
C PRO A 35 -13.24 15.84 -3.44
N LEU A 36 -12.21 15.36 -4.16
CA LEU A 36 -11.12 14.62 -3.51
C LEU A 36 -10.30 15.51 -2.58
N ARG A 37 -9.92 16.71 -3.04
CA ARG A 37 -9.24 17.70 -2.21
C ARG A 37 -10.06 18.07 -0.98
N ASP A 38 -11.36 18.28 -1.13
CA ASP A 38 -12.24 18.64 -0.01
C ASP A 38 -12.28 17.53 1.04
N VAL A 39 -12.41 16.27 0.64
CA VAL A 39 -12.33 15.13 1.57
C VAL A 39 -11.05 15.18 2.40
N PHE A 40 -9.89 15.39 1.76
CA PHE A 40 -8.61 15.37 2.47
C PHE A 40 -8.33 16.63 3.30
N LEU A 41 -8.62 17.81 2.77
CA LEU A 41 -8.21 19.09 3.38
C LEU A 41 -9.31 19.74 4.22
N LYS A 42 -10.55 19.76 3.72
CA LYS A 42 -11.67 20.38 4.46
C LYS A 42 -12.14 19.49 5.60
N HIS A 43 -12.19 18.18 5.37
CA HIS A 43 -12.65 17.22 6.39
C HIS A 43 -11.51 16.63 7.23
N ASP A 44 -10.25 16.84 6.84
CA ASP A 44 -9.04 16.39 7.54
C ASP A 44 -9.00 14.87 7.76
N VAL A 45 -9.55 14.11 6.81
CA VAL A 45 -9.74 12.65 6.98
C VAL A 45 -8.42 11.90 7.12
N HIS A 46 -7.35 12.38 6.49
CA HIS A 46 -6.03 11.76 6.56
C HIS A 46 -5.43 11.79 7.96
N ARG A 47 -5.74 12.82 8.78
CA ARG A 47 -5.30 12.88 10.18
C ARG A 47 -6.27 12.19 11.12
N LYS A 48 -7.57 12.32 10.87
CA LYS A 48 -8.62 11.75 11.74
C LYS A 48 -8.73 10.23 11.63
N PHE A 49 -8.53 9.70 10.44
CA PHE A 49 -8.76 8.29 10.12
C PHE A 49 -7.54 7.59 9.56
N SER A 50 -6.38 8.25 9.53
CA SER A 50 -5.16 7.70 8.90
C SER A 50 -5.44 7.22 7.48
N LEU A 51 -6.20 8.00 6.71
CA LEU A 51 -6.56 7.68 5.33
C LEU A 51 -5.45 8.15 4.37
N PHE A 52 -5.00 7.25 3.51
CA PHE A 52 -3.99 7.53 2.49
C PHE A 52 -4.43 6.97 1.13
N LEU A 53 -3.97 7.58 0.05
CA LEU A 53 -4.12 7.02 -1.29
C LEU A 53 -3.00 6.02 -1.55
N GLN A 54 -3.36 4.80 -1.93
CA GLN A 54 -2.41 3.73 -2.26
C GLN A 54 -2.28 3.57 -3.77
N HIS A 55 -1.09 3.14 -4.19
CA HIS A 55 -0.78 2.78 -5.56
C HIS A 55 0.30 1.69 -5.55
N ARG A 56 0.40 0.91 -6.63
CA ARG A 56 1.44 -0.12 -6.74
C ARG A 56 2.67 0.42 -7.48
N HIS A 57 3.84 0.08 -6.97
CA HIS A 57 5.13 0.25 -7.66
C HIS A 57 5.57 -1.02 -8.38
N HIS A 58 5.18 -2.17 -7.84
CA HIS A 58 5.53 -3.50 -8.33
C HIS A 58 4.26 -4.35 -8.42
N ASN A 59 4.25 -5.33 -9.33
CA ASN A 59 3.33 -6.43 -9.19
C ASN A 59 3.86 -7.40 -8.13
N VAL A 60 2.95 -7.99 -7.38
CA VAL A 60 3.26 -8.96 -6.33
C VAL A 60 2.83 -10.34 -6.83
N ASP A 61 3.73 -11.31 -6.73
CA ASP A 61 3.42 -12.71 -6.98
C ASP A 61 2.91 -13.40 -5.71
N ALA A 62 2.32 -14.59 -5.86
CA ALA A 62 1.89 -15.38 -4.73
C ALA A 62 3.08 -15.70 -3.78
N GLY A 63 2.91 -15.42 -2.50
CA GLY A 63 3.95 -15.63 -1.47
C GLY A 63 4.95 -14.47 -1.33
N CYS A 64 4.85 -13.44 -2.18
CA CYS A 64 5.62 -12.21 -2.04
C CYS A 64 4.82 -11.13 -1.30
N ALA A 65 5.52 -10.10 -0.81
CA ALA A 65 4.93 -8.93 -0.20
C ALA A 65 5.76 -7.68 -0.49
N ILE A 66 5.12 -6.51 -0.33
CA ILE A 66 5.83 -5.23 -0.32
C ILE A 66 6.19 -4.89 1.12
N VAL A 67 7.48 -4.85 1.41
CA VAL A 67 8.03 -4.55 2.73
C VAL A 67 8.81 -3.26 2.67
N LYS A 68 8.48 -2.32 3.55
CA LYS A 68 9.16 -1.04 3.69
C LYS A 68 10.35 -1.18 4.62
N VAL A 69 11.53 -0.88 4.08
CA VAL A 69 12.80 -0.81 4.80
C VAL A 69 13.34 0.61 4.61
N ASP A 70 13.58 1.32 5.70
CA ASP A 70 14.09 2.71 5.70
C ASP A 70 13.32 3.66 4.74
N GLY A 71 12.00 3.51 4.70
CA GLY A 71 11.11 4.33 3.85
C GLY A 71 11.05 3.94 2.38
N THR A 72 11.78 2.90 1.96
CA THR A 72 11.75 2.38 0.59
C THR A 72 10.94 1.09 0.54
N ALA A 73 10.04 0.96 -0.44
CA ALA A 73 9.25 -0.25 -0.67
C ALA A 73 10.07 -1.27 -1.47
N HIS A 74 10.20 -2.49 -0.93
CA HIS A 74 10.90 -3.61 -1.57
C HIS A 74 9.92 -4.76 -1.81
N LEU A 75 9.94 -5.34 -3.01
CA LEU A 75 9.31 -6.63 -3.26
C LEU A 75 10.18 -7.72 -2.64
N MET A 76 9.60 -8.49 -1.72
CA MET A 76 10.31 -9.52 -0.95
C MET A 76 9.56 -10.85 -1.01
N ASP A 77 10.31 -11.93 -1.13
CA ASP A 77 9.78 -13.30 -1.02
C ASP A 77 9.91 -13.83 0.43
N GLU A 78 9.48 -15.08 0.64
CA GLU A 78 9.55 -15.71 1.97
C GLU A 78 10.98 -15.79 2.51
N LYS A 79 11.99 -15.96 1.66
CA LYS A 79 13.39 -16.04 2.10
C LYS A 79 13.88 -14.68 2.57
N ASP A 80 13.67 -13.63 1.78
CA ASP A 80 14.06 -12.26 2.14
C ASP A 80 13.44 -11.84 3.48
N MET A 81 12.15 -12.17 3.67
CA MET A 81 11.42 -11.88 4.90
C MET A 81 11.95 -12.67 6.11
N ASN A 82 12.30 -13.94 5.91
CA ASN A 82 12.90 -14.76 6.98
C ASN A 82 14.30 -14.26 7.36
N ASP A 83 15.09 -13.80 6.39
CA ASP A 83 16.41 -13.22 6.65
C ASP A 83 16.27 -11.97 7.54
N ILE A 84 15.33 -11.07 7.23
CA ILE A 84 15.03 -9.88 8.07
C ILE A 84 14.67 -10.28 9.50
N VAL A 85 13.80 -11.27 9.67
CA VAL A 85 13.38 -11.76 10.97
C VAL A 85 14.55 -12.38 11.74
N SER A 86 15.45 -13.10 11.05
CA SER A 86 16.64 -13.70 11.66
C SER A 86 17.60 -12.69 12.28
N PHE A 87 17.58 -11.43 11.82
CA PHE A 87 18.34 -10.32 12.41
C PHE A 87 17.67 -9.70 13.64
N GLY A 88 16.63 -10.33 14.20
CA GLY A 88 15.89 -9.82 15.37
C GLY A 88 14.93 -8.70 15.03
N ASN A 89 14.34 -8.74 13.83
CA ASN A 89 13.28 -7.81 13.42
C ASN A 89 11.93 -8.51 13.32
N LYS A 90 10.86 -7.72 13.27
CA LYS A 90 9.50 -8.13 12.96
C LYS A 90 9.04 -7.45 11.69
N ILE A 91 8.29 -8.19 10.88
CA ILE A 91 7.58 -7.67 9.71
C ILE A 91 6.11 -7.56 10.11
N ILE A 92 5.60 -6.33 10.14
CA ILE A 92 4.23 -6.04 10.55
C ILE A 92 3.47 -5.31 9.44
N PRO A 93 2.15 -5.51 9.29
CA PRO A 93 1.37 -4.69 8.38
C PRO A 93 1.53 -3.20 8.71
N ALA A 94 1.75 -2.39 7.68
CA ALA A 94 1.91 -0.94 7.77
C ALA A 94 0.73 -0.19 7.14
N THR A 95 0.09 -0.80 6.15
CA THR A 95 -1.06 -0.23 5.47
C THR A 95 -2.12 -1.30 5.22
N TRP A 96 -3.38 -0.87 5.19
CA TRP A 96 -4.54 -1.73 5.04
C TRP A 96 -5.52 -1.15 4.03
N MET A 97 -6.21 -2.03 3.31
CA MET A 97 -7.33 -1.67 2.46
C MET A 97 -8.62 -2.23 3.05
N ALA A 98 -9.63 -1.37 3.15
CA ALA A 98 -10.99 -1.79 3.47
C ALA A 98 -11.75 -2.12 2.18
N SER A 99 -12.44 -3.26 2.19
CA SER A 99 -13.31 -3.73 1.12
C SER A 99 -14.64 -4.23 1.72
N SER A 100 -15.58 -4.63 0.87
CA SER A 100 -16.82 -5.29 1.32
C SER A 100 -16.58 -6.62 2.02
N SER A 101 -15.44 -7.29 1.76
CA SER A 101 -15.06 -8.55 2.38
C SER A 101 -14.27 -8.40 3.68
N GLY A 102 -13.88 -7.18 4.06
CA GLY A 102 -13.18 -6.91 5.31
C GLY A 102 -12.00 -5.95 5.14
N ILE A 103 -10.99 -6.11 5.99
CA ILE A 103 -9.77 -5.31 5.97
C ILE A 103 -8.59 -6.24 5.70
N SER A 104 -7.80 -5.93 4.67
CA SER A 104 -6.63 -6.72 4.27
C SER A 104 -5.36 -5.87 4.29
N PRO A 105 -4.24 -6.41 4.78
CA PRO A 105 -2.96 -5.71 4.72
C PRO A 105 -2.46 -5.60 3.27
N MET A 106 -1.82 -4.49 2.92
CA MET A 106 -1.33 -4.21 1.56
C MET A 106 0.18 -4.05 1.52
N GLU A 107 0.76 -3.33 2.48
CA GLU A 107 2.21 -3.20 2.63
C GLU A 107 2.61 -3.44 4.08
N PHE A 108 3.87 -3.80 4.26
CA PHE A 108 4.46 -4.17 5.55
C PHE A 108 5.61 -3.23 5.88
N ALA A 109 6.00 -3.17 7.15
CA ALA A 109 7.16 -2.46 7.63
C ALA A 109 8.02 -3.37 8.51
N VAL A 110 9.32 -3.13 8.47
CA VAL A 110 10.29 -3.74 9.38
C VAL A 110 10.39 -2.90 10.64
N VAL A 111 10.25 -3.54 11.80
CA VAL A 111 10.47 -2.93 13.11
C VAL A 111 11.36 -3.83 13.98
N PRO A 112 12.19 -3.30 14.88
CA PRO A 112 12.98 -4.13 15.79
C PRO A 112 12.09 -5.01 16.67
N GLU A 113 12.51 -6.25 16.94
CA GLU A 113 11.91 -7.10 17.96
C GLU A 113 12.32 -6.57 19.35
N GLN A 114 11.35 -5.98 20.07
CA GLN A 114 11.51 -5.63 21.49
C GLN A 114 11.65 -6.88 22.36
#